data_AF-A0A7S7PPH2-F1
#
_entry.id   AF-A0A7S7PPH2-F1
#
_cell.length_a   1.000
_cell.length_b   1.000
_cell.length_c   1.000
_cell.angle_alpha   90.00
_cell.angle_beta   90.00
_cell.angle_gamma   90.00
#
_symmetry.space_group_name_H-M   'P 1'
#
loop_
_entity.id
_entity.type
_entity.pdbx_description
1 polymer ?
#
loop_
_entity_poly.entity_id
_entity_poly.type
_entity_poly.pdbx_seq_one_letter_code
_entity_poly.pdbx_strand_id
1 'polypeptide(L)'
;MIINMPATRVKRTAKRLRIILFAHGMKLTHGRARDLAARLYGFDGWRHFLESDRWKPNSSFDKDLSETAFLERDAFQMNVLKAAGLGAVARELLDRVDPTGSWAKAQAAKGQPIQPWPPVPRSLLGQEQPPRTT
;
A
#
# COMPACT_ATOMS: atom_id res chain seq x y z
N MET A 1 14.95 6.62 2.19
CA MET A 1 14.00 6.78 3.31
C MET A 1 13.51 5.41 3.73
N ILE A 2 13.43 5.10 5.03
CA ILE A 2 12.81 3.86 5.56
C ILE A 2 11.61 4.25 6.43
N ILE A 3 10.48 3.59 6.22
CA ILE A 3 9.23 3.78 6.96
C ILE A 3 8.93 2.46 7.67
N ASN A 4 9.28 2.37 8.93
CA ASN A 4 9.09 1.15 9.69
C ASN A 4 7.60 0.95 10.01
N MET A 5 7.08 -0.23 9.66
CA MET A 5 5.67 -0.58 9.80
C MET A 5 5.55 -2.07 10.14
N PRO A 6 4.51 -2.50 10.87
CA PRO A 6 4.32 -3.91 11.14
C PRO A 6 4.01 -4.69 9.86
N ALA A 7 4.46 -5.95 9.80
CA ALA A 7 4.30 -6.82 8.63
C ALA A 7 2.83 -6.97 8.16
N THR A 8 1.87 -6.86 9.08
CA THR A 8 0.43 -6.88 8.79
C THR A 8 0.00 -5.70 7.92
N ARG A 9 0.57 -4.50 8.14
CA ARG A 9 0.32 -3.31 7.32
C ARG A 9 0.88 -3.51 5.92
N VAL A 10 2.14 -3.92 5.79
CA VAL A 10 2.77 -4.15 4.48
C VAL A 10 2.00 -5.20 3.67
N LYS A 11 1.56 -6.30 4.31
CA LYS A 11 0.71 -7.32 3.67
C LYS A 11 -0.65 -6.76 3.23
N ARG A 12 -1.27 -5.89 4.04
CA ARG A 12 -2.53 -5.24 3.69
C ARG A 12 -2.35 -4.32 2.48
N THR A 13 -1.30 -3.52 2.46
CA THR A 13 -0.89 -2.67 1.34
C THR A 13 -0.69 -3.49 0.06
N ALA A 14 0.03 -4.62 0.14
CA ALA A 14 0.19 -5.54 -0.98
C ALA A 14 -1.15 -6.08 -1.50
N LYS A 15 -2.09 -6.45 -0.61
CA LYS A 15 -3.43 -6.90 -1.01
C LYS A 15 -4.20 -5.80 -1.74
N ARG A 16 -4.15 -4.56 -1.24
CA ARG A 16 -4.82 -3.40 -1.88
C ARG A 16 -4.23 -3.10 -3.26
N LEU A 17 -2.90 -3.07 -3.37
CA LEU A 17 -2.19 -2.90 -4.65
C LEU A 17 -2.69 -3.90 -5.69
N ARG A 18 -2.81 -5.19 -5.33
CA ARG A 18 -3.31 -6.20 -6.26
C ARG A 18 -4.73 -5.93 -6.74
N ILE A 19 -5.63 -5.53 -5.84
CA ILE A 19 -7.03 -5.26 -6.18
C ILE A 19 -7.12 -4.07 -7.14
N ILE A 20 -6.41 -2.98 -6.84
CA ILE A 20 -6.48 -1.75 -7.64
C ILE A 20 -5.80 -1.98 -9.00
N LEU A 21 -4.60 -2.57 -9.03
CA LEU A 21 -3.91 -2.86 -10.28
C LEU A 21 -4.70 -3.81 -11.18
N PHE A 22 -5.41 -4.78 -10.58
CA PHE A 22 -6.28 -5.67 -11.33
C PHE A 22 -7.44 -4.92 -12.00
N ALA A 23 -8.03 -3.93 -11.33
CA ALA A 23 -9.07 -3.08 -11.91
C ALA A 23 -8.54 -2.26 -13.10
N HIS A 24 -7.24 -1.96 -13.12
CA HIS A 24 -6.52 -1.33 -14.24
C HIS A 24 -6.00 -2.33 -15.29
N GLY A 25 -6.47 -3.58 -15.27
CA GLY A 25 -6.07 -4.62 -16.23
C GLY A 25 -4.69 -5.23 -15.97
N MET A 26 -4.00 -4.84 -14.89
CA MET A 26 -2.67 -5.31 -14.54
C MET A 26 -2.71 -6.45 -13.52
N LYS A 27 -2.17 -7.61 -13.88
CA LYS A 27 -2.07 -8.75 -12.96
C LYS A 27 -0.74 -8.74 -12.22
N LEU A 28 -0.79 -8.44 -10.92
CA LEU A 28 0.37 -8.54 -10.03
C LEU A 28 0.29 -9.80 -9.17
N THR A 29 1.35 -10.63 -9.22
CA THR A 29 1.45 -11.80 -8.34
C THR A 29 1.57 -11.38 -6.88
N HIS A 30 1.22 -12.28 -5.97
CA HIS A 30 1.27 -12.00 -4.54
C HIS A 30 2.68 -11.63 -4.04
N GLY A 31 3.71 -12.30 -4.57
CA GLY A 31 5.11 -12.00 -4.27
C GLY A 31 5.50 -10.60 -4.71
N ARG A 32 5.28 -10.27 -5.99
CA ARG A 32 5.60 -8.94 -6.55
C ARG A 32 4.83 -7.82 -5.86
N ALA A 33 3.60 -8.08 -5.41
CA ALA A 33 2.83 -7.11 -4.63
C ALA A 33 3.41 -6.85 -3.25
N ARG A 34 3.96 -7.88 -2.58
CA ARG A 34 4.66 -7.72 -1.30
C ARG A 34 5.98 -6.99 -1.47
N ASP A 35 6.73 -7.31 -2.51
CA ASP A 35 7.98 -6.59 -2.82
C ASP A 35 7.70 -5.13 -3.12
N LEU A 36 6.71 -4.83 -3.96
CA LEU A 36 6.32 -3.46 -4.26
C LEU A 36 5.85 -2.71 -3.00
N ALA A 37 5.04 -3.36 -2.16
CA ALA A 37 4.60 -2.78 -0.90
C ALA A 37 5.80 -2.47 0.02
N ALA A 38 6.76 -3.38 0.15
CA ALA A 38 7.98 -3.14 0.94
C ALA A 38 8.80 -1.96 0.40
N ARG A 39 8.91 -1.85 -0.94
CA ARG A 39 9.58 -0.72 -1.61
C ARG A 39 8.90 0.62 -1.34
N LEU A 40 7.57 0.67 -1.27
CA LEU A 40 6.85 1.89 -0.87
C LEU A 40 7.20 2.35 0.55
N TYR A 41 7.66 1.45 1.41
CA TYR A 41 8.14 1.75 2.76
C TYR A 41 9.66 1.93 2.84
N GLY A 42 10.37 1.96 1.70
CA GLY A 42 11.80 2.22 1.68
C GLY A 42 12.72 1.01 1.59
N PHE A 43 12.17 -0.20 1.70
CA PHE A 43 12.97 -1.43 1.69
C PHE A 43 13.23 -1.89 0.25
N ASP A 44 14.32 -2.62 0.00
CA ASP A 44 14.60 -3.14 -1.36
C ASP A 44 13.56 -4.15 -1.84
N GLY A 45 12.91 -4.84 -0.90
CA GLY A 45 11.87 -5.82 -1.17
C GLY A 45 11.37 -6.49 0.11
N TRP A 46 10.49 -7.47 -0.05
CA TRP A 46 9.84 -8.16 1.07
C TRP A 46 10.84 -8.89 1.96
N ARG A 47 11.88 -9.48 1.37
CA ARG A 47 12.93 -10.17 2.13
C ARG A 47 13.72 -9.19 3.01
N HIS A 48 14.18 -8.07 2.45
CA HIS A 48 14.87 -7.02 3.22
C HIS A 48 13.96 -6.49 4.34
N PHE A 49 12.66 -6.30 4.09
CA PHE A 49 11.71 -5.94 5.15
C PHE A 49 11.64 -6.98 6.28
N LEU A 50 11.65 -8.29 5.97
CA LEU A 50 11.60 -9.34 6.99
C LEU A 50 12.91 -9.48 7.79
N GLU A 51 14.04 -9.22 7.13
CA GLU A 51 15.37 -9.22 7.74
C GLU A 51 15.64 -7.92 8.53
N SER A 52 14.85 -6.88 8.30
CA SER A 52 14.96 -5.63 9.02
C SER A 52 14.58 -5.79 10.50
N ASP A 53 15.24 -5.01 11.33
CA ASP A 53 15.12 -5.09 12.78
C ASP A 53 13.68 -4.80 13.25
N ARG A 54 12.97 -5.88 13.59
CA ARG A 54 11.57 -5.88 14.04
C ARG A 54 11.38 -5.16 15.38
N TRP A 55 12.46 -4.82 16.08
CA TRP A 55 12.44 -4.10 17.35
C TRP A 55 12.47 -2.58 17.19
N LYS A 56 12.70 -2.08 15.97
CA LYS A 56 12.65 -0.63 15.74
C LYS A 56 11.24 -0.08 15.99
N PRO A 57 11.12 1.14 16.55
CA PRO A 57 9.84 1.82 16.66
C PRO A 57 9.20 2.00 15.28
N ASN A 58 7.86 1.89 15.21
CA ASN A 58 7.13 2.19 13.98
C ASN A 58 7.28 3.68 13.63
N SER A 59 7.45 3.99 12.35
CA SER A 59 7.51 5.36 11.88
C SER A 59 6.17 6.07 12.04
N SER A 60 6.22 7.39 12.24
CA SER A 60 5.03 8.25 12.34
C SER A 60 4.14 8.13 11.10
N PHE A 61 2.83 8.11 11.35
CA PHE A 61 1.83 8.22 10.30
C PHE A 61 1.85 9.63 9.70
N ASP A 62 1.31 9.76 8.50
CA ASP A 62 1.36 11.01 7.74
C ASP A 62 0.71 12.19 8.47
N LYS A 63 -0.32 11.94 9.29
CA LYS A 63 -1.01 12.94 10.12
C LYS A 63 -0.12 13.57 11.20
N ASP A 64 0.97 12.89 11.54
CA ASP A 64 1.90 13.27 12.61
C ASP A 64 3.21 13.82 12.01
N LEU A 65 3.30 13.98 10.68
CA LEU A 65 4.45 14.54 9.98
C LEU A 65 4.31 16.05 9.79
N SER A 66 5.45 16.74 9.69
CA SER A 66 5.49 18.06 9.09
C SER A 66 5.12 17.99 7.61
N GLU A 67 4.65 19.10 7.05
CA GLU A 67 4.33 19.21 5.63
C GLU A 67 5.51 18.82 4.74
N THR A 68 6.72 19.28 5.06
CA THR A 68 7.95 18.93 4.33
C THR A 68 8.21 17.42 4.35
N ALA A 69 8.12 16.77 5.51
CA ALA A 69 8.35 15.34 5.63
C ALA A 69 7.26 14.50 4.92
N PHE A 70 6.03 15.01 4.86
CA PHE A 70 4.96 14.43 4.07
C PHE A 70 5.27 14.51 2.56
N LEU A 71 5.68 15.68 2.07
CA LEU A 71 6.02 15.88 0.66
C LEU A 71 7.20 15.01 0.22
N GLU A 72 8.23 14.89 1.05
CA GLU A 72 9.37 13.99 0.79
C GLU A 72 8.95 12.52 0.70
N ARG A 73 8.03 12.09 1.59
CA ARG A 73 7.49 10.74 1.58
C ARG A 73 6.64 10.47 0.34
N ASP A 74 5.76 11.40 -0.02
CA ASP A 74 4.92 11.31 -1.22
C ASP A 74 5.77 11.23 -2.48
N ALA A 75 6.77 12.12 -2.60
CA ALA A 75 7.71 12.12 -3.72
C ALA A 75 8.50 10.80 -3.81
N PHE A 76 8.97 10.28 -2.67
CA PHE A 76 9.65 8.98 -2.61
C PHE A 76 8.74 7.85 -3.11
N GLN A 77 7.51 7.75 -2.61
CA GLN A 77 6.57 6.70 -3.00
C GLN A 77 6.16 6.81 -4.47
N MET A 78 5.96 8.02 -4.99
CA MET A 78 5.72 8.28 -6.41
C MET A 78 6.88 7.77 -7.28
N ASN A 79 8.12 8.01 -6.87
CA ASN A 79 9.31 7.55 -7.61
C ASN A 79 9.44 6.03 -7.60
N VAL A 80 9.10 5.36 -6.49
CA VAL A 80 9.06 3.89 -6.42
C VAL A 80 8.06 3.32 -7.42
N LEU A 81 6.85 3.90 -7.52
CA LEU A 81 5.84 3.44 -8.47
C LEU A 81 6.25 3.72 -9.93
N LYS A 82 6.82 4.89 -10.22
CA LYS A 82 7.37 5.20 -11.55
C LYS A 82 8.44 4.19 -11.96
N ALA A 83 9.40 3.90 -11.07
CA ALA A 83 10.44 2.91 -11.32
C ALA A 83 9.92 1.48 -11.47
N ALA A 84 8.72 1.18 -10.95
CA ALA A 84 8.03 -0.09 -11.15
C ALA A 84 7.20 -0.15 -12.44
N GLY A 85 7.24 0.89 -13.29
CA GLY A 85 6.45 0.99 -14.52
C GLY A 85 4.98 1.39 -14.28
N LEU A 86 4.64 1.81 -13.05
CA LEU A 86 3.27 2.19 -12.66
C LEU A 86 3.06 3.70 -12.68
N GLY A 87 3.94 4.47 -13.34
CA GLY A 87 3.90 5.93 -13.34
C GLY A 87 2.56 6.52 -13.77
N ALA A 88 1.90 5.90 -14.76
CA ALA A 88 0.60 6.36 -15.29
C ALA A 88 -0.55 6.28 -14.26
N VAL A 89 -0.49 5.32 -13.33
CA VAL A 89 -1.50 5.11 -12.28
C VAL A 89 -0.98 5.42 -10.88
N ALA A 90 0.23 5.99 -10.77
CA ALA A 90 0.94 6.11 -9.50
C ALA A 90 0.18 6.96 -8.48
N ARG A 91 -0.38 8.10 -8.91
CA ARG A 91 -1.15 8.99 -8.04
C ARG A 91 -2.40 8.30 -7.50
N GLU A 92 -3.19 7.70 -8.39
CA GLU A 92 -4.39 6.96 -8.00
C GLU A 92 -4.06 5.78 -7.06
N LEU A 93 -2.96 5.07 -7.32
CA LEU A 93 -2.52 3.99 -6.44
C LEU A 93 -2.18 4.51 -5.05
N LEU A 94 -1.44 5.60 -4.91
CA LEU A 94 -1.16 6.17 -3.59
C LEU A 94 -2.43 6.64 -2.90
N ASP A 95 -3.32 7.32 -3.63
CA ASP A 95 -4.59 7.82 -3.11
C ASP A 95 -5.50 6.70 -2.59
N ARG A 96 -5.53 5.54 -3.27
CA ARG A 96 -6.42 4.41 -2.94
C ARG A 96 -5.79 3.37 -2.01
N VAL A 97 -4.49 3.12 -2.14
CA VAL A 97 -3.78 2.16 -1.29
C VAL A 97 -3.57 2.75 0.11
N ASP A 98 -3.28 4.06 0.17
CA ASP A 98 -3.01 4.82 1.38
C ASP A 98 -2.03 4.08 2.31
N PRO A 99 -0.79 3.84 1.84
CA PRO A 99 0.17 2.98 2.53
C PRO A 99 0.51 3.48 3.93
N THR A 100 0.44 4.79 4.16
CA THR A 100 0.81 5.47 5.42
C THR A 100 -0.33 6.21 6.10
N GLY A 101 -1.54 6.15 5.55
CA GLY A 101 -2.77 6.40 6.29
C GLY A 101 -3.01 7.86 6.62
N SER A 102 -3.27 8.72 5.63
CA SER A 102 -3.81 10.07 5.88
C SER A 102 -4.87 10.55 4.92
N TRP A 103 -5.06 9.95 3.74
CA TRP A 103 -5.81 10.66 2.71
C TRP A 103 -7.34 10.55 2.85
N ALA A 104 -7.87 9.43 3.34
CA ALA A 104 -9.32 9.28 3.54
C ALA A 104 -9.91 10.27 4.57
N LYS A 105 -9.14 10.66 5.60
CA LYS A 105 -9.55 11.71 6.55
C LYS A 105 -9.38 13.11 5.96
N ALA A 106 -8.34 13.35 5.14
CA ALA A 106 -8.13 14.62 4.48
C ALA A 106 -9.20 14.93 3.40
N GLN A 107 -9.67 13.92 2.65
CA GLN A 107 -10.77 14.07 1.69
C GLN A 107 -12.13 14.28 2.36
N ALA A 108 -12.40 13.56 3.44
CA ALA A 108 -13.59 13.77 4.27
C ALA A 108 -13.61 15.19 4.88
N ALA A 109 -12.45 15.72 5.28
CA ALA A 109 -12.31 17.10 5.75
C ALA A 109 -12.45 18.16 4.64
N LYS A 110 -12.20 17.79 3.36
CA LYS A 110 -12.33 18.67 2.18
C LYS A 110 -13.65 18.52 1.43
N GLY A 111 -14.59 17.69 1.91
CA GLY A 111 -15.90 17.50 1.30
C GLY A 111 -15.90 16.81 -0.06
N GLN A 112 -14.81 16.14 -0.46
CA GLN A 112 -14.78 15.39 -1.72
C GLN A 112 -15.31 13.96 -1.53
N PRO A 113 -16.19 13.47 -2.43
CA PRO A 113 -16.73 12.13 -2.34
C PRO A 113 -15.61 11.09 -2.48
N ILE A 114 -15.53 10.18 -1.51
CA ILE A 114 -14.65 9.02 -1.58
C ILE A 114 -15.17 8.14 -2.72
N GLN A 115 -14.42 8.04 -3.82
CA GLN A 115 -14.74 7.13 -4.91
C GLN A 115 -14.90 5.71 -4.35
N PRO A 116 -16.03 5.03 -4.58
CA PRO A 116 -16.26 3.71 -4.03
C PRO A 116 -15.17 2.72 -4.49
N TRP A 117 -14.86 1.78 -3.62
CA TRP A 117 -13.95 0.68 -3.96
C TRP A 117 -14.48 -0.08 -5.18
N PRO A 118 -13.64 -0.42 -6.18
CA PRO A 118 -14.07 -1.34 -7.20
C PRO A 118 -14.43 -2.68 -6.52
N PRO A 119 -15.48 -3.39 -7.00
CA PRO A 119 -15.86 -4.67 -6.42
C PRO A 119 -14.66 -5.61 -6.44
N VAL A 120 -14.31 -6.17 -5.28
CA VAL A 120 -13.18 -7.10 -5.17
C VAL A 120 -13.53 -8.37 -5.96
N PRO A 121 -12.75 -8.75 -6.99
CA PRO A 121 -12.99 -9.97 -7.72
C PRO A 121 -12.96 -11.17 -6.76
N ARG A 122 -13.91 -12.10 -6.93
CA ARG A 122 -13.96 -13.35 -6.15
C ARG A 122 -12.64 -14.14 -6.18
N SER A 123 -11.85 -13.99 -7.24
CA SER A 123 -10.52 -14.60 -7.38
C SER A 123 -9.45 -14.05 -6.41
N LEU A 124 -9.69 -12.88 -5.80
CA LEU A 124 -8.79 -12.24 -4.82
C LEU A 124 -9.28 -12.35 -3.37
N LEU A 125 -10.53 -12.77 -3.18
CA LEU A 125 -11.02 -13.28 -1.91
C LEU A 125 -10.49 -14.71 -1.82
N GLY A 126 -9.57 -14.95 -0.89
CA GLY A 126 -9.07 -16.31 -0.66
C GLY A 126 -10.25 -17.26 -0.51
N GLN A 127 -10.14 -18.44 -1.11
CA GLN A 127 -11.09 -19.53 -0.95
C GLN A 127 -11.18 -19.87 0.55
N GLU A 128 -12.09 -19.22 1.27
CA GLU A 128 -12.55 -19.70 2.56
C GLU A 128 -13.34 -20.96 2.26
N GLN A 129 -12.66 -22.12 2.37
CA GLN A 129 -13.37 -23.38 2.47
C GLN A 129 -14.26 -23.29 3.71
N PRO A 130 -15.57 -23.52 3.60
CA PRO A 130 -16.42 -23.59 4.76
C PRO A 130 -15.90 -24.70 5.69
N PRO A 131 -16.00 -24.53 7.02
CA PRO A 131 -15.60 -25.57 7.95
C PRO A 131 -16.41 -26.83 7.65
N ARG A 132 -15.72 -27.95 7.43
CA ARG A 132 -16.36 -29.27 7.39
C ARG A 132 -16.97 -29.54 8.76
N THR A 133 -18.28 -29.37 8.87
CA THR A 133 -19.06 -29.96 9.96
C THR A 133 -18.99 -31.48 9.80
N THR A 134 -18.45 -32.14 10.82
CA THR A 134 -18.53 -33.59 11.01
C THR A 134 -19.52 -33.83 12.14
#